data_AF-A0A6H5H760-F1
#
_entry.id   AF-A0A6H5H760-F1
#
_cell.length_a   1.000
_cell.length_b   1.000
_cell.length_c   1.000
_cell.angle_alpha   90.00
_cell.angle_beta   90.00
_cell.angle_gamma   90.00
#
_symmetry.space_group_name_H-M   'P 1'
#
loop_
_entity.id
_entity.type
_entity.pdbx_description
1 polymer ?
#
loop_
_entity_poly.entity_id
_entity_poly.type
_entity_poly.pdbx_seq_one_letter_code
_entity_poly.pdbx_strand_id
1 'polypeptide(L)' 'MQCAKCELTDPPVDPVKCATCLQQFHAACTRLETIEKWTKMSYDKRDTWKCDLCREDVPPKDTPIPV' A
#
# COMPACT_ATOMS: atom_id res chain seq x y z
N MET A 1 -8.86 7.55 -12.32
CA MET A 1 -9.01 6.83 -11.04
C MET A 1 -8.68 7.81 -9.93
N GLN A 2 -9.30 7.68 -8.76
CA GLN A 2 -9.15 8.64 -7.67
C GLN A 2 -8.19 8.08 -6.61
N CYS A 3 -7.12 8.80 -6.29
CA CYS A 3 -6.21 8.36 -5.23
C CYS A 3 -6.87 8.59 -3.86
N ALA A 4 -6.92 7.56 -3.03
CA ALA A 4 -7.54 7.65 -1.70
C ALA A 4 -6.78 8.52 -0.68
N LYS A 5 -5.64 9.12 -1.05
CA LYS A 5 -4.86 10.02 -0.17
C LYS A 5 -4.94 11.48 -0.57
N CYS A 6 -4.76 11.79 -1.86
CA CYS A 6 -4.80 13.17 -2.35
C CYS A 6 -6.12 13.53 -3.03
N GLU A 7 -7.02 12.56 -3.21
CA GLU A 7 -8.36 12.69 -3.82
C GLU A 7 -8.35 13.22 -5.27
N LEU A 8 -7.16 13.39 -5.85
CA LEU A 8 -6.96 13.80 -7.23
C LEU A 8 -7.36 12.66 -8.17
N THR A 9 -8.06 13.04 -9.24
CA THR A 9 -8.56 12.11 -10.28
C THR A 9 -7.54 11.92 -11.42
N ASP A 10 -6.35 12.50 -11.28
CA ASP A 10 -5.27 12.36 -12.26
C ASP A 10 -4.87 10.88 -12.40
N PRO A 11 -4.85 10.33 -13.63
CA PRO A 11 -4.58 8.92 -13.85
C PRO A 11 -3.15 8.58 -13.39
N PRO A 12 -2.97 7.78 -12.32
CA PRO A 12 -1.65 7.26 -11.98
C PRO A 12 -1.13 6.41 -13.15
N VAL A 13 0.10 6.69 -13.60
CA VAL A 13 0.80 5.83 -14.57
C VAL A 13 0.96 4.40 -14.03
N ASP A 14 1.15 4.24 -12.71
CA ASP A 14 1.13 2.95 -12.02
C ASP A 14 0.51 3.10 -10.62
N PRO A 15 -0.79 2.75 -10.44
CA PRO A 15 -1.44 2.82 -9.14
C PRO A 15 -0.94 1.72 -8.20
N VAL A 16 -0.58 2.12 -6.99
CA VAL A 16 -0.22 1.22 -5.90
C VAL A 16 -1.51 0.80 -5.19
N LYS A 17 -1.80 -0.50 -5.15
CA LYS A 17 -2.99 -1.04 -4.49
C LYS A 17 -2.63 -1.60 -3.11
N CYS A 18 -3.37 -1.19 -2.08
CA CYS A 18 -3.22 -1.78 -0.75
C CYS A 18 -3.85 -3.17 -0.68
N ALA A 19 -3.12 -4.14 -0.12
CA ALA A 19 -3.60 -5.50 0.12
C ALA A 19 -4.75 -5.57 1.14
N THR A 20 -4.84 -4.60 2.05
CA THR A 20 -5.80 -4.61 3.17
C THR A 20 -7.09 -3.85 2.83
N CYS A 21 -7.01 -2.55 2.55
CA CYS A 21 -8.20 -1.76 2.20
C CYS A 21 -8.57 -1.83 0.72
N LEU A 22 -7.76 -2.47 -0.12
CA LEU A 22 -7.94 -2.59 -1.58
C LEU A 22 -8.03 -1.25 -2.32
N GLN A 23 -7.74 -0.14 -1.64
CA GLN A 23 -7.70 1.20 -2.22
C GLN A 23 -6.44 1.41 -3.06
N GLN A 24 -6.55 2.31 -4.03
CA GLN A 24 -5.49 2.68 -4.95
C GLN A 24 -4.88 4.04 -4.57
N PHE A 25 -3.58 4.13 -4.72
CA PHE A 25 -2.80 5.30 -4.36
C PHE A 25 -1.75 5.60 -5.44
N HIS A 26 -1.41 6.86 -5.65
CA HIS A 26 -0.20 7.18 -6.42
C HIS A 26 1.02 6.72 -5.62
N ALA A 27 2.03 6.15 -6.28
CA ALA A 27 3.28 5.78 -5.58
C ALA A 27 3.91 6.97 -4.85
N ALA A 28 3.85 8.16 -5.46
CA ALA A 28 4.30 9.42 -4.86
C ALA A 28 3.48 9.86 -3.63
N CYS A 29 2.20 9.51 -3.57
CA CYS A 29 1.36 9.79 -2.40
C CYS A 29 1.61 8.78 -1.27
N THR A 30 2.15 7.60 -1.57
CA THR A 30 2.51 6.61 -0.55
C THR A 30 3.95 6.80 -0.06
N ARG A 31 4.34 6.08 0.99
CA ARG A 31 5.73 6.00 1.47
C ARG A 31 6.73 5.36 0.50
N LEU A 32 6.25 4.91 -0.67
CA LEU A 32 7.13 4.51 -1.76
C LEU A 32 7.85 5.72 -2.37
N GLU A 33 7.25 6.92 -2.29
CA GLU A 33 7.77 8.22 -2.79
C GLU A 33 7.97 8.27 -4.32
N THR A 34 8.39 7.17 -4.94
CA THR A 34 8.62 7.04 -6.38
C THR A 34 8.06 5.72 -6.91
N ILE A 35 7.57 5.77 -8.16
CA ILE A 35 7.08 4.58 -8.88
C ILE A 35 8.21 3.55 -9.06
N GLU A 36 9.46 3.99 -9.21
CA GLU A 36 10.61 3.09 -9.35
C GLU A 36 10.76 2.11 -8.18
N LYS A 37 10.54 2.57 -6.94
CA LYS A 37 10.56 1.68 -5.76
C LYS A 37 9.46 0.63 -5.83
N TRP A 38 8.26 1.01 -6.29
CA TRP A 38 7.15 0.09 -6.49
C TRP A 38 7.46 -0.96 -7.56
N THR A 39 7.96 -0.52 -8.72
CA THR A 39 8.32 -1.41 -9.83
C THR A 39 9.52 -2.31 -9.51
N LYS A 40 10.43 -1.87 -8.61
CA LYS A 40 11.53 -2.70 -8.11
C LYS A 40 11.10 -3.71 -7.04
N MET A 41 9.93 -3.57 -6.43
CA MET A 41 9.44 -4.58 -5.48
C MET A 41 9.05 -5.87 -6.22
N SER A 42 9.42 -7.02 -5.63
CA SER A 42 8.93 -8.33 -6.04
C SER A 42 7.41 -8.41 -5.94
N TYR A 43 6.80 -9.24 -6.77
CA TYR A 43 5.35 -9.45 -6.80
C TYR A 43 4.77 -9.74 -5.41
N ASP A 44 5.41 -10.62 -4.63
CA ASP A 44 5.00 -10.98 -3.27
C ASP A 44 4.95 -9.78 -2.31
N LYS A 45 5.87 -8.84 -2.47
CA LYS A 45 5.89 -7.62 -1.65
C LYS A 45 4.82 -6.63 -2.05
N ARG A 46 4.45 -6.59 -3.34
CA ARG A 46 3.33 -5.77 -3.81
C ARG A 46 1.99 -6.35 -3.37
N ASP A 47 1.85 -7.67 -3.44
CA ASP A 47 0.65 -8.39 -3.01
C ASP A 47 0.40 -8.25 -1.51
N THR A 48 1.46 -8.15 -0.71
CA THR A 48 1.39 -7.93 0.74
C THR A 48 1.55 -6.46 1.17
N TRP A 49 1.64 -5.53 0.21
CA TRP A 49 1.88 -4.13 0.51
C TRP A 49 0.68 -3.47 1.19
N LYS A 50 0.95 -2.65 2.20
CA LYS A 50 -0.07 -1.93 2.97
C LYS A 50 0.17 -0.42 2.88
N CYS A 51 -0.91 0.34 2.67
CA CYS A 51 -0.88 1.80 2.76
C CYS A 51 -0.60 2.22 4.21
N ASP A 52 -0.11 3.45 4.40
CA ASP A 52 0.23 3.98 5.73
C ASP A 52 -0.94 3.84 6.72
N LEU A 53 -2.17 4.13 6.27
CA LEU A 53 -3.40 3.98 7.07
C LEU A 53 -3.58 2.55 7.61
N CYS A 54 -3.44 1.52 6.76
CA CYS A 54 -3.58 0.12 7.16
C CYS A 54 -2.32 -0.44 7.85
N ARG A 55 -1.20 0.28 7.82
CA ARG A 55 0.05 -0.13 8.45
C ARG A 55 0.15 0.34 9.89
N GLU A 56 -0.49 1.46 10.23
CA GLU A 56 -0.64 1.94 11.60
C GLU A 56 -1.62 1.07 12.39
N ASP A 57 -2.62 0.50 11.71
CA ASP A 57 -3.63 -0.41 12.29
C ASP A 57 -3.14 -1.87 12.42
N VAL A 58 -1.86 -2.10 12.73
CA VAL A 58 -1.41 -3.44 13.13
C VAL A 58 -1.36 -3.45 14.65
N PRO A 59 -2.43 -3.91 15.35
CA PRO A 59 -2.26 -4.32 16.73
C PRO A 59 -1.16 -5.40 16.78
N PRO A 60 -0.28 -5.37 17.80
CA PRO A 60 0.80 -6.33 17.92
C PRO A 60 0.20 -7.74 17.79
N LYS A 61 0.72 -8.52 16.84
CA LYS A 61 0.31 -9.89 16.63
C LYS A 61 0.61 -10.66 17.92
N ASP A 62 -0.43 -10.86 18.72
CA ASP A 62 -0.50 -11.86 19.77
C ASP A 62 -0.20 -13.21 19.11
N THR A 63 0.99 -13.72 19.38
CA THR A 63 1.41 -15.06 18.95
C THR A 63 0.52 -16.09 19.64
N PRO A 64 -0.15 -17.00 18.90
CA PRO A 64 -0.77 -18.14 19.56
C PRO A 64 0.35 -19.00 20.16
N ILE A 65 0.42 -19.05 21.49
CA ILE A 65 1.20 -20.04 22.23
C ILE A 65 0.51 -21.39 21.99
N PRO A 66 1.16 -22.38 21.36
CA PRO A 66 0.60 -23.72 21.30
C PRO A 66 0.64 -24.36 22.70
N VAL A 67 -0.51 -24.79 23.21
CA VAL A 67 -0.67 -25.76 24.30
C VAL A 67 -1.35 -27.00 23.75
#